data_AF-A0A4R2PNI3-F1
#
_entry.id   AF-A0A4R2PNI3-F1
#
_cell.length_a   1.000
_cell.length_b   1.000
_cell.length_c   1.000
_cell.angle_alpha   90.00
_cell.angle_beta   90.00
_cell.angle_gamma   90.00
#
_symmetry.space_group_name_H-M   'P 1'
#
loop_
_entity.id
_entity.type
_entity.pdbx_description
1 polymer ?
#
loop_
_entity_poly.entity_id
_entity_poly.type
_entity_poly.pdbx_seq_one_letter_code
_entity_poly.pdbx_strand_id
1 'polypeptide(L)'
;MTERFFPARRRLLRGAAVAVLASVVAACGMGGASPDEFVVVSKPNLAVPPDFELRPPRPGKPPVQDIDVTRQAIQALFPGRTELPPPSPGEQALMRELGEVSHSARAELRATEDIVVAKSLLLPTILGIDDREMAGEGAIIDRVASRPQGR
;
A
#
# COMPACT_ATOMS: atom_id res chain seq x y z
N MET A 1 48.94 34.87 45.15
CA MET A 1 50.17 34.44 44.44
C MET A 1 49.84 33.11 43.77
N THR A 2 49.12 33.14 42.64
CA THR A 2 49.60 33.25 41.24
C THR A 2 49.86 31.89 40.59
N GLU A 3 49.01 31.58 39.60
CA GLU A 3 49.27 30.84 38.36
C GLU A 3 49.66 29.36 38.51
N ARG A 4 49.07 28.40 37.77
CA ARG A 4 49.49 28.13 36.39
C ARG A 4 48.49 27.23 35.65
N PHE A 5 47.99 27.75 34.53
CA PHE A 5 47.95 27.10 33.21
C PHE A 5 47.70 25.58 33.15
N PHE A 6 46.45 25.19 32.85
CA PHE A 6 46.14 23.87 32.26
C PHE A 6 45.58 23.99 30.82
N PRO A 7 46.31 24.58 29.85
CA PRO A 7 45.86 24.64 28.46
C PRO A 7 45.90 23.26 27.76
N ALA A 8 46.66 22.30 28.30
CA ALA A 8 46.88 20.98 27.70
C ALA A 8 45.63 20.11 27.68
N ARG A 9 44.81 20.10 28.75
CA ARG A 9 43.59 19.29 28.84
C ARG A 9 42.52 19.74 27.84
N ARG A 10 42.40 21.06 27.62
CA ARG A 10 41.46 21.64 26.65
C ARG A 10 41.91 21.43 25.20
N ARG A 11 43.21 21.33 24.94
CA ARG A 11 43.78 20.97 23.62
C ARG A 11 43.60 19.48 23.31
N LEU A 12 43.79 18.60 24.31
CA LEU A 12 43.56 17.16 24.18
C LEU A 12 42.09 16.84 23.88
N LEU A 13 41.16 17.49 24.58
CA LEU A 13 39.72 17.29 24.39
C LEU A 13 39.24 17.73 22.99
N ARG A 14 39.82 18.80 22.45
CA ARG A 14 39.54 19.28 21.09
C ARG A 14 40.10 18.34 20.02
N GLY A 15 41.29 17.77 20.23
CA GLY A 15 41.88 16.79 19.31
C GLY A 15 41.06 15.49 19.23
N ALA A 16 40.58 14.99 20.38
CA ALA A 16 39.72 13.81 20.42
C ALA A 16 38.39 14.01 19.69
N ALA A 17 37.76 15.19 19.82
CA ALA A 17 36.52 15.51 19.13
C ALA A 17 36.67 15.52 17.60
N VAL A 18 37.78 16.03 17.08
CA VAL A 18 38.06 16.04 15.63
C VAL A 18 38.31 14.62 15.11
N ALA A 19 39.01 13.77 15.86
CA ALA A 19 39.25 12.38 15.47
C ALA A 19 37.95 11.56 15.41
N VAL A 20 37.05 11.74 16.38
CA VAL A 20 35.73 11.09 16.37
C VAL A 20 34.89 11.57 15.19
N LEU A 21 34.84 12.88 14.93
CA LEU A 21 34.11 13.40 13.78
C LEU A 21 34.68 12.88 12.44
N ALA A 22 36.00 12.81 12.30
CA ALA A 22 36.64 12.26 11.10
C ALA A 22 36.29 10.77 10.89
N SER A 23 36.24 9.97 11.96
CA SER A 23 35.83 8.56 11.86
C SER A 23 34.36 8.37 11.46
N VAL A 24 33.46 9.23 11.95
CA VAL A 24 32.03 9.20 11.58
C VAL A 24 31.85 9.62 10.12
N VAL A 25 32.57 10.64 9.66
CA VAL A 25 32.54 11.10 8.26
C VAL A 25 33.08 10.03 7.31
N ALA A 26 34.13 9.31 7.68
CA ALA A 26 34.65 8.18 6.91
C ALA A 26 33.66 7.01 6.87
N ALA A 27 32.93 6.75 7.95
CA ALA A 27 31.88 5.72 8.02
C ALA A 27 30.62 6.08 7.18
N CYS A 28 30.33 7.37 6.99
CA CYS A 28 29.24 7.86 6.13
C CYS A 28 29.53 7.75 4.61
N GLY A 29 30.55 7.00 4.20
CA GLY A 29 30.72 6.60 2.80
C GLY A 29 31.26 7.68 1.86
N MET A 30 31.80 8.79 2.39
CA MET A 30 32.32 9.90 1.58
C MET A 30 33.62 9.58 0.80
N GLY A 31 34.05 8.31 0.80
CA GLY A 31 35.16 7.79 0.00
C GLY A 31 34.84 6.47 -0.72
N GLY A 32 33.56 6.10 -0.80
CA GLY A 32 33.14 4.93 -1.58
C GLY A 32 33.30 5.21 -3.08
N ALA A 33 34.05 4.38 -3.79
CA ALA A 33 34.03 4.40 -5.25
C ALA A 33 32.58 4.28 -5.71
N SER A 34 32.10 5.27 -6.47
CA SER A 34 30.78 5.18 -7.09
C SER A 34 30.69 3.87 -7.87
N PRO A 35 29.63 3.07 -7.68
CA PRO A 35 29.49 1.82 -8.42
C PRO A 35 29.50 2.14 -9.91
N ASP A 36 30.32 1.41 -10.66
CA ASP A 36 30.48 1.61 -12.10
C ASP A 36 29.16 1.26 -12.81
N GLU A 37 28.52 2.28 -13.36
CA GLU A 37 27.23 2.19 -14.05
C GLU A 37 27.26 1.34 -15.33
N PHE A 38 28.45 0.95 -15.81
CA PHE A 38 28.64 0.09 -16.98
C PHE A 38 28.97 -1.36 -16.62
N VAL A 39 29.01 -1.72 -15.34
CA VAL A 39 29.24 -3.12 -14.93
C VAL A 39 28.02 -3.98 -15.29
N VAL A 40 28.23 -4.91 -16.21
CA VAL A 40 27.25 -5.94 -16.56
C VAL A 40 27.33 -7.07 -15.54
N VAL A 41 26.37 -7.14 -14.63
CA VAL A 41 26.21 -8.27 -13.69
C VAL A 41 25.28 -9.32 -14.29
N SER A 42 25.66 -10.59 -14.19
CA SER A 42 24.79 -11.71 -14.59
C SER A 42 23.57 -11.80 -13.65
N LYS A 43 22.37 -11.80 -14.21
CA LYS A 43 21.14 -12.05 -13.44
C LYS A 43 21.12 -13.51 -12.95
N PRO A 44 20.57 -13.80 -11.76
CA PRO A 44 20.28 -15.18 -11.37
C PRO A 44 19.35 -15.83 -12.40
N ASN A 45 19.51 -17.14 -12.62
CA ASN A 45 18.62 -17.89 -13.51
C ASN A 45 17.16 -17.72 -13.08
N LEU A 46 16.28 -17.43 -14.04
CA LEU A 46 14.84 -17.42 -13.79
C LEU A 46 14.38 -18.87 -13.61
N ALA A 47 14.08 -19.25 -12.37
CA ALA A 47 13.35 -20.48 -12.11
C ALA A 47 11.88 -20.23 -12.49
N VAL A 48 11.37 -21.00 -13.44
CA VAL A 48 9.92 -21.07 -13.67
C VAL A 48 9.31 -21.63 -12.39
N PRO A 49 8.38 -20.92 -11.74
CA PRO A 49 7.66 -21.46 -10.59
C PRO A 49 6.98 -22.78 -10.96
N PRO A 50 6.74 -23.71 -10.02
CA PRO A 50 5.96 -24.90 -10.32
C PRO A 50 4.63 -24.46 -10.94
N ASP A 51 4.29 -25.04 -12.10
CA ASP A 51 2.98 -24.88 -12.69
C ASP A 51 1.97 -25.39 -11.67
N PHE A 52 1.33 -24.47 -10.95
CA PHE A 52 0.21 -24.82 -10.13
C PHE A 52 -0.90 -25.20 -11.11
N GLU A 53 -1.06 -26.49 -11.37
CA GLU A 53 -2.26 -27.07 -11.95
C GLU A 53 -3.41 -26.87 -10.95
N LEU A 54 -3.80 -25.62 -10.77
CA LEU A 54 -4.99 -25.26 -10.04
C LEU A 54 -6.13 -25.83 -10.86
N ARG A 55 -6.68 -26.95 -10.37
CA ARG A 55 -7.91 -27.50 -10.92
C ARG A 55 -8.93 -26.38 -10.96
N PRO A 56 -9.51 -26.08 -12.14
CA PRO A 56 -10.59 -25.11 -12.23
C PRO A 56 -11.64 -25.43 -11.15
N PRO A 57 -12.13 -24.41 -10.42
CA PRO A 57 -13.14 -24.63 -9.40
C PRO A 57 -14.32 -25.34 -10.05
N ARG A 58 -14.80 -26.41 -9.41
CA ARG A 58 -15.91 -27.20 -9.98
C ARG A 58 -17.12 -26.27 -10.17
N PRO A 59 -17.77 -26.29 -11.33
CA PRO A 59 -19.01 -25.55 -11.54
C PRO A 59 -20.02 -25.88 -10.43
N GLY A 60 -20.62 -24.85 -9.82
CA GLY A 60 -21.64 -25.01 -8.79
C GLY A 60 -21.14 -25.24 -7.36
N LYS A 61 -19.83 -25.22 -7.10
CA LYS A 61 -19.33 -25.10 -5.71
C LYS A 61 -19.45 -23.64 -5.24
N PRO A 62 -19.79 -23.40 -3.96
CA PRO A 62 -19.72 -22.05 -3.40
C PRO A 62 -18.34 -21.43 -3.67
N PRO A 63 -18.28 -20.18 -4.13
CA PRO A 63 -17.01 -19.49 -4.35
C PRO A 63 -16.18 -19.53 -3.06
N VAL A 64 -14.87 -19.75 -3.19
CA VAL A 64 -13.94 -19.88 -2.04
C VAL A 64 -13.76 -18.54 -1.30
N GLN A 65 -14.26 -17.44 -1.86
CA GLN A 65 -14.03 -16.10 -1.35
C GLN A 65 -15.37 -15.40 -1.19
N ASP A 66 -15.96 -15.52 -0.01
CA ASP A 66 -16.71 -14.40 0.55
C ASP A 66 -16.22 -14.23 1.99
N ILE A 67 -14.91 -13.95 2.10
CA ILE A 67 -14.39 -13.40 3.35
C ILE A 67 -15.02 -12.03 3.45
N ASP A 68 -16.03 -11.92 4.30
CA ASP A 68 -16.62 -10.64 4.66
C ASP A 68 -15.51 -9.76 5.24
N VAL A 69 -14.96 -8.90 4.39
CA VAL A 69 -13.84 -7.99 4.70
C VAL A 69 -14.18 -7.09 5.88
N THR A 70 -15.47 -6.78 6.06
CA THR A 70 -15.98 -5.98 7.18
C THR A 70 -15.84 -6.78 8.47
N ARG A 71 -16.29 -8.05 8.50
CA ARG A 71 -16.08 -8.92 9.66
C ARG A 71 -14.61 -9.14 9.97
N GLN A 72 -13.76 -9.32 8.95
CA GLN A 72 -12.33 -9.50 9.16
C GLN A 72 -11.69 -8.24 9.78
N ALA A 73 -12.07 -7.06 9.29
CA ALA A 73 -11.63 -5.79 9.88
C ALA A 73 -12.12 -5.64 11.33
N ILE A 74 -13.38 -5.98 11.61
CA ILE A 74 -13.94 -5.94 12.98
C ILE A 74 -13.16 -6.89 13.91
N GLN A 75 -12.87 -8.12 13.49
CA GLN A 75 -12.11 -9.06 14.31
C GLN A 75 -10.67 -8.60 14.57
N ALA A 76 -10.04 -7.96 13.59
CA ALA A 76 -8.69 -7.43 13.71
C ALA A 76 -8.62 -6.20 14.64
N LEU A 77 -9.61 -5.31 14.56
CA LEU A 77 -9.68 -4.08 15.36
C LEU A 77 -10.28 -4.31 16.76
N PHE A 78 -11.21 -5.26 16.87
CA PHE A 78 -11.95 -5.59 18.08
C PHE A 78 -11.95 -7.11 18.32
N PRO A 79 -10.85 -7.66 18.87
CA PRO A 79 -10.76 -9.09 19.13
C PRO A 79 -11.92 -9.62 19.97
N GLY A 80 -12.51 -10.73 19.54
CA GLY A 80 -13.65 -11.36 20.21
C GLY A 80 -15.02 -10.74 19.88
N ARG A 81 -15.08 -9.78 18.95
CA ARG A 81 -16.34 -9.21 18.47
C ARG A 81 -16.62 -9.60 17.02
N THR A 82 -17.90 -9.82 16.73
CA THR A 82 -18.42 -10.10 15.38
C THR A 82 -19.06 -8.87 14.73
N GLU A 83 -19.29 -7.82 15.51
CA GLU A 83 -19.96 -6.58 15.13
C GLU A 83 -19.21 -5.37 15.70
N LEU A 84 -19.42 -4.21 15.09
CA LEU A 84 -18.77 -2.97 15.50
C LEU A 84 -19.26 -2.56 16.91
N PRO A 85 -18.38 -2.17 17.84
CA PRO A 85 -18.80 -1.61 19.11
C PRO A 85 -19.67 -0.35 18.91
N PRO A 86 -20.60 -0.07 19.84
CA PRO A 86 -21.25 1.23 19.86
C PRO A 86 -20.20 2.33 20.09
N PRO A 87 -20.38 3.54 19.50
CA PRO A 87 -19.46 4.65 19.67
C PRO A 87 -19.30 5.03 21.14
N SER A 88 -18.07 5.33 21.54
CA SER A 88 -17.76 5.80 22.88
C SER A 88 -18.41 7.15 23.19
N PRO A 89 -18.59 7.53 24.48
CA PRO A 89 -19.17 8.83 24.84
C PRO A 89 -18.43 10.03 24.24
N GLY A 90 -17.11 9.94 24.09
CA GLY A 90 -16.28 10.97 23.46
C GLY A 90 -16.51 11.08 21.96
N GLU A 91 -16.62 9.95 21.25
CA GLU A 91 -16.98 9.93 19.82
C GLU A 91 -18.37 10.52 19.59
N GLN A 92 -19.34 10.17 20.44
CA GLN A 92 -20.69 10.74 20.34
C GLN A 92 -20.71 12.24 20.60
N ALA A 93 -19.88 12.74 21.52
CA ALA A 93 -19.74 14.18 21.77
C ALA A 93 -19.13 14.89 20.55
N LEU A 94 -18.08 14.31 19.97
CA LEU A 94 -17.44 14.83 18.77
C LEU A 94 -18.39 14.84 17.56
N MET A 95 -19.16 13.77 17.35
CA MET A 95 -20.14 13.70 16.26
C MET A 95 -21.24 14.77 16.41
N ARG A 96 -21.68 15.04 17.65
CA ARG A 96 -22.64 16.12 17.93
C ARG A 96 -22.07 17.50 17.62
N GLU A 97 -20.78 17.70 17.84
CA GLU A 97 -20.09 18.96 17.56
C GLU A 97 -19.79 19.14 16.07
N LEU A 98 -19.40 18.08 15.36
CA LEU A 98 -19.08 18.10 13.94
C LEU A 98 -20.33 18.15 13.04
N GLY A 99 -21.49 17.72 13.53
CA GLY A 99 -22.73 17.62 12.73
C GLY A 99 -22.73 16.43 11.77
N GLU A 100 -23.68 16.39 10.83
CA GLU A 100 -23.68 15.35 9.78
C GLU A 100 -22.51 15.54 8.81
N VAL A 101 -21.67 14.50 8.70
CA VAL A 101 -20.54 14.48 7.77
C VAL A 101 -20.83 13.46 6.67
N SER A 102 -20.85 13.89 5.41
CA SER A 102 -21.04 12.98 4.28
C SER A 102 -19.84 12.04 4.15
N HIS A 103 -20.10 10.74 4.10
CA HIS A 103 -19.06 9.71 3.91
C HIS A 103 -18.33 9.81 2.55
N SER A 104 -18.91 10.58 1.62
CA SER A 104 -18.42 10.87 0.28
C SER A 104 -17.96 12.31 0.10
N ALA A 105 -17.72 13.09 1.17
CA ALA A 105 -17.36 14.51 1.10
C ALA A 105 -16.25 14.84 0.08
N ARG A 106 -15.24 13.97 -0.07
CA ARG A 106 -14.16 14.17 -1.08
C ARG A 106 -14.60 13.89 -2.51
N ALA A 107 -15.51 12.94 -2.71
CA ALA A 107 -16.09 12.66 -4.02
C ALA A 107 -17.05 13.78 -4.44
N GLU A 108 -17.83 14.30 -3.49
CA GLU A 108 -18.71 15.46 -3.67
C GLU A 108 -17.89 16.71 -4.03
N LEU A 109 -16.80 16.97 -3.31
CA LEU A 109 -15.92 18.11 -3.60
C LEU A 109 -15.23 18.03 -4.97
N ARG A 110 -14.92 16.81 -5.44
CA ARG A 110 -14.21 16.57 -6.70
C ARG A 110 -15.14 16.38 -7.90
N ALA A 111 -16.45 16.29 -7.69
CA ALA A 111 -17.40 16.06 -8.77
C ALA A 111 -17.35 17.23 -9.76
N THR A 112 -17.02 16.93 -11.02
CA THR A 112 -17.14 17.88 -12.12
C THR A 112 -18.45 17.59 -12.84
N GLU A 113 -19.35 18.55 -12.71
CA GLU A 113 -20.65 18.73 -13.38
C GLU A 113 -21.74 17.68 -13.24
N ASP A 114 -21.53 16.36 -13.11
CA ASP A 114 -22.69 15.44 -12.94
C ASP A 114 -22.42 14.04 -12.35
N ILE A 115 -21.17 13.64 -12.07
CA ILE A 115 -20.88 12.26 -11.61
C ILE A 115 -20.13 12.25 -10.28
N VAL A 116 -20.86 11.98 -9.20
CA VAL A 116 -20.29 11.69 -7.88
C VAL A 116 -20.00 10.19 -7.77
N VAL A 117 -18.73 9.80 -7.87
CA VAL A 117 -18.30 8.41 -7.68
C VAL A 117 -18.05 8.14 -6.19
N ALA A 118 -19.09 7.72 -5.46
CA ALA A 118 -19.05 7.44 -4.02
C ALA A 118 -18.34 6.10 -3.69
N LYS A 119 -17.04 6.00 -3.95
CA LYS A 119 -16.21 4.75 -3.90
C LYS A 119 -16.36 3.89 -2.64
N SER A 120 -16.76 4.47 -1.51
CA SER A 120 -16.85 3.78 -0.22
C SER A 120 -17.98 2.74 -0.12
N LEU A 121 -18.96 2.74 -1.03
CA LEU A 121 -20.08 1.77 -1.04
C LEU A 121 -20.31 1.13 -2.43
N LEU A 122 -19.40 1.31 -3.39
CA LEU A 122 -19.68 0.99 -4.79
C LEU A 122 -19.60 -0.50 -5.14
N LEU A 123 -19.11 -1.38 -4.27
CA LEU A 123 -19.00 -2.80 -4.62
C LEU A 123 -20.34 -3.45 -5.03
N PRO A 124 -21.42 -3.36 -4.23
CA PRO A 124 -22.74 -3.84 -4.66
C PRO A 124 -23.30 -3.06 -5.86
N THR A 125 -23.03 -1.76 -5.97
CA THR A 125 -23.45 -0.94 -7.12
C THR A 125 -22.72 -1.35 -8.40
N ILE A 126 -21.43 -1.69 -8.33
CA ILE A 126 -20.61 -2.13 -9.46
C ILE A 126 -21.00 -3.54 -9.89
N LEU A 127 -21.26 -4.44 -8.94
CA LEU A 127 -21.75 -5.80 -9.25
C LEU A 127 -23.18 -5.83 -9.76
N GLY A 128 -23.99 -4.82 -9.42
CA GLY A 128 -25.39 -4.69 -9.84
C GLY A 128 -25.60 -3.73 -11.02
N ILE A 129 -24.54 -3.12 -11.56
CA ILE A 129 -24.62 -2.40 -12.84
C ILE A 129 -24.80 -3.46 -13.93
N ASP A 130 -25.87 -3.33 -14.71
CA ASP A 130 -26.07 -4.15 -15.91
C ASP A 130 -24.83 -4.04 -16.80
N ASP A 131 -24.44 -5.16 -17.42
CA ASP A 131 -23.40 -5.17 -18.43
C ASP A 131 -23.72 -4.08 -19.44
N ARG A 132 -22.89 -3.03 -19.48
CA ARG A 132 -23.00 -2.05 -20.55
C ARG A 132 -22.79 -2.84 -21.82
N GLU A 133 -23.79 -2.89 -22.69
CA GLU A 133 -23.52 -3.16 -24.09
C GLU A 133 -22.52 -2.09 -24.52
N MET A 134 -21.25 -2.49 -24.57
CA MET A 134 -20.20 -1.70 -25.18
C MET A 134 -20.59 -1.69 -26.66
N ALA A 135 -21.45 -0.75 -27.05
CA ALA A 135 -21.61 -0.36 -28.42
C ALA A 135 -20.21 0.10 -28.83
N GLY A 136 -19.46 -0.80 -29.44
CA GLY A 136 -18.10 -0.54 -29.85
C GLY A 136 -18.14 0.70 -30.72
N GLU A 137 -17.59 1.79 -30.20
CA GLU A 137 -17.31 2.97 -30.99
C GLU A 137 -16.20 2.56 -31.98
N GLY A 138 -16.61 1.89 -33.07
CA GLY A 138 -15.75 1.37 -34.14
C GLY A 138 -15.02 0.04 -33.89
N ALA A 139 -15.13 -0.61 -32.73
CA ALA A 139 -14.42 -1.88 -32.47
C ALA A 139 -15.31 -3.11 -32.71
N ILE A 140 -15.02 -3.86 -33.78
CA ILE A 140 -15.62 -5.17 -34.05
C ILE A 140 -14.93 -6.21 -33.17
N ILE A 141 -15.65 -6.77 -32.20
CA ILE A 141 -15.17 -7.89 -31.39
C ILE A 141 -15.53 -9.19 -32.12
N ASP A 142 -14.56 -9.81 -32.78
CA ASP A 142 -14.74 -11.15 -33.35
C ASP A 142 -14.45 -12.22 -32.30
N ARG A 143 -15.45 -13.04 -31.99
CA ARG A 143 -15.31 -14.16 -31.05
C ARG A 143 -14.69 -15.34 -31.80
N VAL A 144 -13.36 -15.41 -31.78
CA VAL A 144 -12.63 -16.56 -32.34
C VAL A 144 -12.80 -17.76 -31.40
N ALA A 145 -13.61 -18.73 -31.80
CA ALA A 145 -13.66 -20.03 -31.15
C ALA A 145 -12.38 -20.83 -31.48
N SER A 146 -11.77 -21.45 -30.47
CA SER A 146 -10.63 -22.35 -30.67
C SER A 146 -11.08 -23.60 -31.41
N ARG A 147 -10.51 -23.85 -32.60
CA ARG A 147 -10.69 -25.14 -33.30
C ARG A 147 -10.05 -26.24 -32.44
N PRO A 148 -10.73 -27.39 -32.25
CA PRO A 148 -10.09 -28.55 -31.65
C PRO A 148 -8.95 -29.00 -32.56
N GLN A 149 -7.73 -28.92 -32.05
CA GLN A 149 -6.55 -29.41 -32.74
C GLN A 149 -6.62 -30.95 -32.71
N GLY A 150 -7.06 -31.53 -33.83
CA GLY A 150 -7.11 -32.97 -34.04
C GLY A 150 -5.71 -33.59 -33.97
N ARG A 151 -5.65 -34.76 -33.36
CA ARG A 151 -4.46 -35.57 -33.10
C ARG A 151 -3.94 -36.26 -34.37
#